data_AF-A0A5P9CTH2-F1
#
_entry.id   AF-A0A5P9CTH2-F1
#
_cell.length_a   1.000
_cell.length_b   1.000
_cell.length_c   1.000
_cell.angle_alpha   90.00
_cell.angle_beta   90.00
_cell.angle_gamma   90.00
#
_symmetry.space_group_name_H-M   'P 1'
#
loop_
_entity.id
_entity.type
_entity.pdbx_description
1 polymer ?
#
loop_
_entity_poly.entity_id
_entity_poly.type
_entity_poly.pdbx_seq_one_letter_code
_entity_poly.pdbx_strand_id
1 'polypeptide(L)'
;MTFDPFGDFAVRGYLRNHAAQKDPAKIKDLEHDSFRANVGRALKYLSQSDMLTFDDVKAVHKTLFEDVYPWAGQDRSQNALEIHVTKGNVEFMFANHVGRGVEYALQQGNDVSSMRVRPGEVMGHLAYAHPFLDGNGRTIMTVHSELCRRAGFHID
;
A
#
# COMPACT_ATOMS: atom_id res chain seq x y z
N MET A 1 -15.19 19.70 3.12
CA MET A 1 -15.92 18.62 2.41
C MET A 1 -15.30 17.31 2.86
N THR A 2 -16.10 16.36 3.33
CA THR A 2 -15.58 15.02 3.70
C THR A 2 -15.17 14.31 2.41
N PHE A 3 -13.95 13.78 2.36
CA PHE A 3 -13.52 12.93 1.26
C PHE A 3 -14.34 11.64 1.27
N ASP A 4 -15.22 11.47 0.28
CA ASP A 4 -16.14 10.33 0.15
C ASP A 4 -16.05 9.72 -1.26
N PRO A 5 -15.02 8.90 -1.52
CA PRO A 5 -14.78 8.31 -2.84
C PRO A 5 -15.84 7.28 -3.26
N PHE A 6 -16.65 6.80 -2.30
CA PHE A 6 -17.62 5.73 -2.50
C PHE A 6 -19.07 6.23 -2.55
N GLY A 7 -19.32 7.48 -2.15
CA GLY A 7 -20.67 8.06 -2.08
C GLY A 7 -21.57 7.43 -1.02
N ASP A 8 -21.01 6.66 -0.09
CA ASP A 8 -21.74 5.87 0.89
C ASP A 8 -21.40 6.23 2.35
N PHE A 9 -20.76 7.37 2.59
CA PHE A 9 -20.33 7.83 3.91
C PHE A 9 -21.42 7.78 4.98
N ALA A 10 -22.67 8.09 4.62
CA ALA A 10 -23.79 8.09 5.55
C ALA A 10 -24.03 6.72 6.21
N VAL A 11 -23.81 5.63 5.44
CA VAL A 11 -24.09 4.24 5.83
C VAL A 11 -22.82 3.47 6.19
N ARG A 12 -21.71 3.72 5.48
CA ARG A 12 -20.45 2.96 5.60
C ARG A 12 -19.32 3.72 6.28
N GLY A 13 -19.55 4.98 6.67
CA GLY A 13 -18.57 5.80 7.35
C GLY A 13 -17.43 6.26 6.44
N TYR A 14 -16.35 6.74 7.05
CA TYR A 14 -15.17 7.22 6.34
C TYR A 14 -14.47 6.07 5.59
N LEU A 15 -14.18 6.28 4.30
CA LEU A 15 -13.51 5.32 3.42
C LEU A 15 -14.14 3.91 3.36
N ARG A 16 -15.45 3.78 3.64
CA ARG A 16 -16.17 2.50 3.65
C ARG A 16 -15.43 1.45 4.51
N ASN A 17 -15.61 1.50 5.82
CA ASN A 17 -14.99 0.57 6.77
C ASN A 17 -16.01 -0.39 7.41
N HIS A 18 -15.54 -1.52 7.94
CA HIS A 18 -16.41 -2.53 8.57
C HIS A 18 -17.19 -2.01 9.78
N ALA A 19 -16.63 -1.06 10.53
CA ALA A 19 -17.25 -0.49 11.72
C ALA A 19 -18.27 0.63 11.42
N ALA A 20 -18.46 1.00 10.14
CA ALA A 20 -19.21 2.19 9.72
C ALA A 20 -18.80 3.47 10.46
N GLN A 21 -17.56 3.54 10.93
CA GLN A 21 -17.03 4.64 11.71
C GLN A 21 -16.81 5.86 10.81
N LYS A 22 -17.26 7.04 11.27
CA LYS A 22 -17.25 8.30 10.53
C LYS A 22 -16.08 9.21 10.89
N ASP A 23 -15.52 9.04 12.09
CA ASP A 23 -14.42 9.85 12.60
C ASP A 23 -13.07 9.35 12.04
N PRO A 24 -12.36 10.16 11.21
CA PRO A 24 -11.07 9.76 10.64
C PRO A 24 -9.98 9.49 11.69
N ALA A 25 -10.04 10.11 12.87
CA ALA A 25 -9.07 9.84 13.94
C ALA A 25 -9.23 8.40 14.45
N LYS A 26 -10.48 7.98 14.70
CA LYS A 26 -10.78 6.60 15.11
C LYS A 26 -10.46 5.58 14.04
N ILE A 27 -10.61 5.94 12.76
CA ILE A 27 -10.17 5.07 11.66
C ILE A 27 -8.66 4.87 11.70
N LYS A 28 -7.86 5.92 11.92
CA LYS A 28 -6.41 5.79 12.04
C LYS A 28 -6.00 4.87 13.20
N ASP A 29 -6.72 4.93 14.32
CA ASP A 29 -6.49 4.02 15.45
C ASP A 29 -6.76 2.56 15.04
N LEU A 30 -7.90 2.30 14.39
CA LEU A 30 -8.25 0.95 13.88
C LEU A 30 -7.22 0.43 12.86
N GLU A 31 -6.77 1.27 11.95
CA GLU A 31 -5.74 0.91 10.97
C GLU A 31 -4.37 0.66 11.64
N HIS A 32 -4.03 1.41 12.69
CA HIS A 32 -2.79 1.21 13.45
C HIS A 32 -2.80 -0.15 14.14
N ASP A 33 -3.92 -0.47 14.80
CA ASP A 33 -4.09 -1.75 15.51
C ASP A 33 -4.08 -2.93 14.54
N SER A 34 -4.83 -2.83 13.42
CA SER A 34 -4.83 -3.87 12.38
C SER A 34 -3.44 -4.07 11.77
N PHE A 35 -2.72 -2.98 11.45
CA PHE A 35 -1.35 -3.09 10.95
C PHE A 35 -0.44 -3.82 11.95
N ARG A 36 -0.47 -3.44 13.23
CA ARG A 36 0.38 -4.05 14.27
C ARG A 36 0.08 -5.53 14.47
N ALA A 37 -1.19 -5.92 14.43
CA ALA A 37 -1.60 -7.31 14.55
C ALA A 37 -1.11 -8.16 13.35
N ASN A 38 -1.01 -7.55 12.16
CA ASN A 38 -0.85 -8.29 10.91
C ASN A 38 0.52 -8.17 10.23
N VAL A 39 1.37 -7.19 10.59
CA VAL A 39 2.66 -6.97 9.92
C VAL A 39 3.59 -8.18 9.96
N GLY A 40 3.59 -8.93 11.06
CA GLY A 40 4.37 -10.17 11.16
C GLY A 40 3.91 -11.25 10.17
N ARG A 41 2.60 -11.35 9.92
CA ARG A 41 2.02 -12.27 8.93
C ARG A 41 2.36 -11.82 7.51
N ALA A 42 2.31 -10.51 7.23
CA ALA A 42 2.68 -9.95 5.93
C ALA A 42 4.17 -10.17 5.61
N LEU A 43 5.07 -9.91 6.55
CA LEU A 43 6.50 -10.17 6.38
C LEU A 43 6.79 -11.67 6.18
N LYS A 44 6.12 -12.53 6.96
CA LYS A 44 6.24 -13.98 6.79
C LYS A 44 5.80 -14.41 5.39
N TYR A 45 4.64 -13.94 4.92
CA TYR A 45 4.16 -14.21 3.56
C TYR A 45 5.20 -13.80 2.52
N LEU A 46 5.69 -12.57 2.59
CA LEU A 46 6.67 -12.06 1.63
C LEU A 46 7.97 -12.88 1.65
N SER A 47 8.45 -13.31 2.81
CA SER A 47 9.69 -14.08 2.94
C SER A 47 9.67 -15.45 2.24
N GLN A 48 8.48 -15.94 1.85
CA GLN A 48 8.28 -17.24 1.21
C GLN A 48 8.29 -17.18 -0.33
N SER A 49 8.21 -15.99 -0.93
CA SER A 49 8.20 -15.81 -2.39
C SER A 49 9.61 -15.49 -2.91
N ASP A 50 10.08 -16.14 -3.96
CA ASP A 50 11.42 -15.86 -4.53
C ASP A 50 11.49 -14.49 -5.22
N MET A 51 10.40 -14.07 -5.86
CA MET A 51 10.28 -12.80 -6.58
C MET A 51 8.95 -12.13 -6.22
N LEU A 52 9.00 -10.86 -5.85
CA LEU A 52 7.80 -10.09 -5.51
C LEU A 52 7.16 -9.50 -6.77
N THR A 53 5.84 -9.61 -6.84
CA THR A 53 4.99 -9.08 -7.92
C THR A 53 3.98 -8.09 -7.35
N PHE A 54 3.22 -7.40 -8.22
CA PHE A 54 2.17 -6.51 -7.75
C PHE A 54 1.06 -7.24 -6.97
N ASP A 55 0.81 -8.51 -7.28
CA ASP A 55 -0.14 -9.32 -6.52
C ASP A 55 0.33 -9.58 -5.08
N ASP A 56 1.63 -9.70 -4.84
CA ASP A 56 2.19 -9.77 -3.48
C ASP A 56 1.96 -8.47 -2.71
N VAL A 57 2.13 -7.32 -3.37
CA VAL A 57 1.88 -6.00 -2.77
C VAL A 57 0.39 -5.86 -2.40
N LYS A 58 -0.51 -6.34 -3.25
CA LYS A 58 -1.96 -6.40 -2.97
C LYS A 58 -2.29 -7.37 -1.83
N ALA A 59 -1.64 -8.53 -1.79
CA ALA A 59 -1.80 -9.51 -0.71
C ALA A 59 -1.31 -8.96 0.64
N VAL A 60 -0.21 -8.21 0.65
CA VAL A 60 0.27 -7.48 1.84
C VAL A 60 -0.74 -6.44 2.26
N HIS A 61 -1.21 -5.58 1.34
CA HIS A 61 -2.21 -4.58 1.70
C HIS A 61 -3.48 -5.23 2.27
N LYS A 62 -3.94 -6.33 1.67
CA LYS A 62 -5.07 -7.10 2.20
C LYS A 62 -4.78 -7.58 3.63
N THR A 63 -3.66 -8.27 3.81
CA THR A 63 -3.23 -8.79 5.12
C THR A 63 -3.19 -7.71 6.19
N LEU A 64 -2.69 -6.51 5.86
CA LEU A 64 -2.53 -5.41 6.80
C LEU A 64 -3.83 -4.70 7.17
N PHE A 65 -4.88 -4.77 6.34
CA PHE A 65 -6.06 -3.90 6.46
C PHE A 65 -7.41 -4.60 6.26
N GLU A 66 -7.45 -5.93 6.09
CA GLU A 66 -8.71 -6.68 5.90
C GLU A 66 -9.65 -6.61 7.10
N ASP A 67 -9.14 -6.35 8.31
CA ASP A 67 -9.98 -6.14 9.50
C ASP A 67 -10.70 -4.78 9.49
N VAL A 68 -10.21 -3.83 8.69
CA VAL A 68 -10.72 -2.44 8.65
C VAL A 68 -11.55 -2.20 7.40
N TYR A 69 -11.03 -2.60 6.24
CA TYR A 69 -11.59 -2.24 4.94
C TYR A 69 -12.05 -3.45 4.13
N PRO A 70 -13.31 -3.45 3.62
CA PRO A 70 -13.81 -4.50 2.73
C PRO A 70 -13.10 -4.49 1.35
N TRP A 71 -12.42 -3.41 1.01
CA TRP A 71 -11.66 -3.26 -0.23
C TRP A 71 -10.16 -3.54 -0.06
N ALA A 72 -9.71 -4.02 1.11
CA ALA A 72 -8.30 -4.29 1.34
C ALA A 72 -7.73 -5.25 0.28
N GLY A 73 -6.64 -4.83 -0.38
CA GLY A 73 -6.02 -5.54 -1.50
C GLY A 73 -6.53 -5.16 -2.89
N GLN A 74 -7.56 -4.31 -2.96
CA GLN A 74 -7.98 -3.67 -4.21
C GLN A 74 -7.18 -2.38 -4.40
N ASP A 75 -6.52 -2.26 -5.54
CA ASP A 75 -5.84 -1.03 -5.94
C ASP A 75 -6.83 0.02 -6.48
N ARG A 76 -6.37 1.25 -6.62
CA ARG A 76 -7.20 2.41 -7.02
C ARG A 76 -7.83 2.25 -8.40
N SER A 77 -7.28 1.44 -9.31
CA SER A 77 -7.93 1.19 -10.61
C SER A 77 -9.27 0.48 -10.46
N GLN A 78 -9.50 -0.20 -9.34
CA GLN A 78 -10.71 -0.99 -9.09
C GLN A 78 -11.78 -0.20 -8.32
N ASN A 79 -11.38 0.76 -7.49
CA ASN A 79 -12.27 1.39 -6.51
C ASN A 79 -12.23 2.94 -6.48
N ALA A 80 -11.30 3.55 -7.20
CA ALA A 80 -11.05 5.00 -7.17
C ALA A 80 -10.45 5.50 -8.50
N LEU A 81 -10.92 4.97 -9.64
CA LEU A 81 -10.30 5.19 -10.96
C LEU A 81 -10.24 6.68 -11.34
N GLU A 82 -11.30 7.43 -11.07
CA GLU A 82 -11.46 8.84 -11.42
C GLU A 82 -10.86 9.79 -10.37
N ILE A 83 -10.24 9.27 -9.31
CA ILE A 83 -9.72 10.06 -8.20
C ILE A 83 -8.26 10.43 -8.48
N HIS A 84 -8.04 11.73 -8.70
CA HIS A 84 -6.72 12.31 -8.79
C HIS A 84 -6.12 12.49 -7.40
N VAL A 85 -5.05 11.75 -7.10
CA VAL A 85 -4.37 11.80 -5.80
C VAL A 85 -3.13 12.68 -5.90
N THR A 86 -3.04 13.67 -5.01
CA THR A 86 -1.91 14.60 -4.93
C THR A 86 -1.42 14.72 -3.48
N LYS A 87 -0.15 15.09 -3.30
CA LYS A 87 0.42 15.49 -2.01
C LYS A 87 1.30 16.72 -2.20
N GLY A 88 0.79 17.88 -1.76
CA GLY A 88 1.40 19.16 -2.11
C GLY A 88 1.39 19.35 -3.62
N ASN A 89 2.56 19.64 -4.19
CA ASN A 89 2.72 19.86 -5.65
C ASN A 89 3.03 18.56 -6.42
N VAL A 90 3.01 17.40 -5.75
CA VAL A 90 3.29 16.12 -6.38
C VAL A 90 1.97 15.44 -6.73
N GLU A 91 1.80 15.14 -8.01
CA GLU A 91 0.75 14.24 -8.49
C GLU A 91 1.27 12.81 -8.47
N PHE A 92 0.50 11.89 -7.90
CA PHE A 92 0.83 10.47 -7.95
C PHE A 92 0.40 9.86 -9.28
N MET A 93 0.85 8.62 -9.53
CA MET A 93 0.49 7.89 -10.72
C MET A 93 -1.03 7.75 -10.88
N PHE A 94 -1.52 8.02 -12.09
CA PHE A 94 -2.92 7.79 -12.45
C PHE A 94 -3.34 6.34 -12.18
N ALA A 95 -4.57 6.17 -11.69
CA ALA A 95 -5.07 4.89 -11.21
C ALA A 95 -4.93 3.75 -12.24
N ASN A 96 -5.14 4.03 -13.53
CA ASN A 96 -4.98 3.06 -14.63
C ASN A 96 -3.54 2.59 -14.87
N HIS A 97 -2.53 3.27 -14.32
CA HIS A 97 -1.12 2.95 -14.51
C HIS A 97 -0.43 2.36 -13.26
N VAL A 98 -1.09 2.36 -12.10
CA VAL A 98 -0.47 1.99 -10.81
C VAL A 98 0.19 0.63 -10.83
N GLY A 99 -0.44 -0.37 -11.46
CA GLY A 99 0.14 -1.71 -11.55
C GLY A 99 1.47 -1.73 -12.30
N ARG A 100 1.56 -0.98 -13.41
CA ARG A 100 2.83 -0.86 -14.17
C ARG A 100 3.91 -0.14 -13.36
N GLY A 101 3.53 0.90 -12.61
CA GLY A 101 4.45 1.63 -11.74
C GLY A 101 5.01 0.75 -10.61
N VAL A 102 4.16 -0.05 -9.98
CA VAL A 102 4.59 -0.99 -8.94
C VAL A 102 5.48 -2.08 -9.52
N GLU A 103 5.09 -2.71 -10.64
CA GLU A 103 5.91 -3.73 -11.31
C GLU A 103 7.29 -3.21 -11.72
N TYR A 104 7.36 -1.97 -12.23
CA TYR A 104 8.64 -1.33 -12.55
C TYR A 104 9.53 -1.19 -11.31
N ALA A 105 8.96 -0.74 -10.18
CA ALA A 105 9.69 -0.61 -8.93
C ALA A 105 10.16 -1.98 -8.41
N LEU A 106 9.30 -3.00 -8.48
CA LEU A 106 9.61 -4.37 -8.05
C LEU A 106 10.67 -5.02 -8.94
N GLN A 107 10.68 -4.75 -10.25
CA GLN A 107 11.74 -5.23 -11.13
C GLN A 107 13.12 -4.76 -10.65
N GLN A 108 13.24 -3.48 -10.27
CA GLN A 108 14.48 -2.93 -9.73
C GLN A 108 14.78 -3.44 -8.32
N GLY A 109 13.75 -3.62 -7.49
CA GLY A 109 13.89 -4.07 -6.10
C GLY A 109 14.25 -5.55 -5.95
N ASN A 110 13.72 -6.42 -6.83
CA ASN A 110 14.05 -7.85 -6.85
C ASN A 110 15.50 -8.09 -7.34
N ASP A 111 16.09 -7.15 -8.09
CA ASP A 111 17.50 -7.21 -8.46
C ASP A 111 18.39 -6.76 -7.30
N VAL A 112 19.11 -7.71 -6.68
CA VAL A 112 19.96 -7.47 -5.51
C VAL A 112 21.02 -6.39 -5.77
N SER A 113 21.62 -6.35 -6.96
CA SER A 113 22.59 -5.30 -7.31
C SER A 113 21.96 -3.91 -7.32
N SER A 114 20.81 -3.76 -7.98
CA SER A 114 20.09 -2.50 -8.06
C SER A 114 19.59 -2.06 -6.69
N MET A 115 19.03 -2.99 -5.90
CA MET A 115 18.51 -2.70 -4.57
C MET A 115 19.60 -2.22 -3.59
N ARG A 116 20.83 -2.75 -3.69
CA ARG A 116 21.96 -2.29 -2.86
C ARG A 116 22.44 -0.89 -3.22
N VAL A 117 22.44 -0.55 -4.50
CA VAL A 117 22.98 0.73 -4.97
C VAL A 117 21.93 1.84 -4.89
N ARG A 118 20.65 1.52 -5.13
CA ARG A 118 19.58 2.51 -5.32
C ARG A 118 18.31 2.20 -4.50
N PRO A 119 18.40 1.87 -3.20
CA PRO A 119 17.22 1.51 -2.40
C PRO A 119 16.21 2.65 -2.27
N GLY A 120 16.69 3.89 -2.17
CA GLY A 120 15.83 5.08 -2.12
C GLY A 120 15.06 5.33 -3.42
N GLU A 121 15.64 4.96 -4.56
CA GLU A 121 14.97 5.07 -5.86
C GLU A 121 13.83 4.05 -5.97
N VAL A 122 14.06 2.80 -5.55
CA VAL A 122 13.02 1.76 -5.50
C VAL A 122 11.86 2.18 -4.59
N MET A 123 12.17 2.73 -3.40
CA MET A 123 11.16 3.30 -2.50
C MET A 123 10.39 4.45 -3.18
N GLY A 124 11.10 5.35 -3.85
CA GLY A 124 10.51 6.47 -4.58
C GLY A 124 9.52 6.03 -5.66
N HIS A 125 9.88 5.04 -6.46
CA HIS A 125 9.01 4.48 -7.49
C HIS A 125 7.75 3.83 -6.90
N LEU A 126 7.89 3.06 -5.81
CA LEU A 126 6.74 2.50 -5.08
C LEU A 126 5.83 3.62 -4.53
N ALA A 127 6.42 4.63 -3.90
CA ALA A 127 5.70 5.77 -3.32
C ALA A 127 4.99 6.61 -4.39
N TYR A 128 5.58 6.76 -5.56
CA TYR A 128 5.01 7.47 -6.71
C TYR A 128 3.85 6.70 -7.34
N ALA A 129 3.97 5.37 -7.46
CA ALA A 129 2.89 4.51 -7.95
C ALA A 129 1.64 4.58 -7.04
N HIS A 130 1.85 4.66 -5.72
CA HIS A 130 0.82 4.93 -4.71
C HIS A 130 -0.47 4.08 -4.88
N PRO A 131 -0.39 2.75 -5.01
CA PRO A 131 -1.43 1.94 -5.66
C PRO A 131 -2.80 1.86 -4.96
N PHE A 132 -2.91 2.20 -3.67
CA PHE A 132 -4.14 2.00 -2.88
C PHE A 132 -4.83 3.33 -2.53
N LEU A 133 -6.09 3.26 -2.11
CA LEU A 133 -6.86 4.44 -1.67
C LEU A 133 -6.33 5.01 -0.35
N ASP A 134 -5.97 4.14 0.59
CA ASP A 134 -5.23 4.45 1.81
C ASP A 134 -4.27 3.28 2.13
N GLY A 135 -3.47 3.35 3.19
CA GLY A 135 -2.58 2.25 3.61
C GLY A 135 -1.27 2.15 2.81
N ASN A 136 -1.03 3.04 1.85
CA ASN A 136 0.15 3.02 0.97
C ASN A 136 1.47 3.00 1.73
N GLY A 137 1.68 3.95 2.65
CA GLY A 137 2.96 4.08 3.36
C GLY A 137 3.36 2.79 4.11
N ARG A 138 2.44 2.23 4.89
CA ARG A 138 2.67 0.99 5.65
C ARG A 138 2.90 -0.23 4.74
N THR A 139 2.13 -0.33 3.65
CA THR A 139 2.28 -1.43 2.68
C THR A 139 3.64 -1.35 1.97
N ILE A 140 3.98 -0.17 1.45
CA ILE A 140 5.22 0.06 0.71
C ILE A 140 6.44 -0.13 1.63
N MET A 141 6.41 0.37 2.86
CA MET A 141 7.48 0.13 3.83
C MET A 141 7.66 -1.37 4.09
N THR A 142 6.58 -2.12 4.29
CA THR A 142 6.66 -3.58 4.55
C THR A 142 7.30 -4.32 3.38
N VAL A 143 6.90 -4.01 2.15
CA VAL A 143 7.46 -4.60 0.93
C VAL A 143 8.93 -4.18 0.74
N HIS A 144 9.24 -2.90 0.91
CA HIS A 144 10.59 -2.36 0.77
C HIS A 144 11.56 -2.94 1.79
N SER A 145 11.14 -3.10 3.05
CA SER A 145 11.93 -3.76 4.08
C SER A 145 12.28 -5.20 3.72
N GLU A 146 11.36 -5.94 3.10
CA GLU A 146 11.67 -7.29 2.60
C GLU A 146 12.68 -7.25 1.44
N LEU A 147 12.54 -6.33 0.49
CA LEU A 147 13.49 -6.17 -0.62
C LEU A 147 14.90 -5.84 -0.09
N CYS A 148 15.00 -4.94 0.90
CA CYS A 148 16.26 -4.65 1.60
C CYS A 148 16.85 -5.91 2.24
N ARG A 149 16.01 -6.67 2.96
CA ARG A 149 16.42 -7.90 3.64
C ARG A 149 16.99 -8.92 2.64
N ARG A 150 16.33 -9.12 1.50
CA ARG A 150 16.82 -10.00 0.40
C ARG A 150 18.15 -9.53 -0.17
N ALA A 151 18.33 -8.22 -0.25
CA ALA A 151 19.59 -7.62 -0.66
C ALA A 151 20.67 -7.64 0.44
N GLY A 152 20.36 -8.14 1.64
CA GLY A 152 21.32 -8.34 2.73
C GLY A 152 21.59 -7.10 3.58
N PHE A 153 20.66 -6.13 3.61
CA PHE A 153 20.73 -4.97 4.50
C PHE A 153 19.36 -4.62 5.08
N HIS A 154 19.33 -3.69 6.02
CA HIS A 154 18.11 -3.13 6.59
C HIS A 154 18.23 -1.60 6.68
N ILE A 155 17.10 -0.94 6.84
CA ILE A 155 17.00 0.51 7.06
C ILE A 155 16.33 0.66 8.43
N ASP A 156 17.01 1.37 9.34
CA ASP A 156 16.52 1.74 10.67
C ASP A 156 15.86 3.13 10.66
#